data_AF-W9YIY9-F1
#
_entry.id   AF-W9YIY9-F1
#
_cell.length_a   1.000
_cell.length_b   1.000
_cell.length_c   1.000
_cell.angle_alpha   90.00
_cell.angle_beta   90.00
_cell.angle_gamma   90.00
#
_symmetry.space_group_name_H-M   'P 1'
#
loop_
_entity.id
_entity.type
_entity.pdbx_description
1 polymer ?
#
loop_
_entity_poly.entity_id
_entity_poly.type
_entity_poly.pdbx_seq_one_letter_code
_entity_poly.pdbx_strand_id
1 'polypeptide(L)'
;MEATTATVASCGCSICEVFSNTSDDLSTAPHRKPLDAGRRMLHNLYDNGLNLTEEDENKVYEKLISLAEKDGLQDLKQTLEHLYESCD
;
A
#
# COMPACT_ATOMS: atom_id res chain seq x y z
N MET A 1 -23.76 -25.31 0.83
CA MET A 1 -22.80 -24.58 -0.03
C MET A 1 -22.88 -23.14 0.41
N GLU A 2 -22.14 -22.79 1.45
CA GLU A 2 -22.14 -21.42 1.97
C GLU A 2 -20.96 -20.70 1.35
N ALA A 3 -21.28 -19.67 0.57
CA ALA A 3 -20.30 -18.77 0.00
C ALA A 3 -19.69 -17.98 1.15
N THR A 4 -18.45 -18.29 1.50
CA THR A 4 -17.66 -17.49 2.43
C THR A 4 -17.42 -16.14 1.77
N THR A 5 -18.30 -15.19 2.05
CA THR A 5 -18.09 -13.77 1.79
C THR A 5 -16.82 -13.39 2.54
N ALA A 6 -15.75 -13.15 1.78
CA ALA A 6 -14.56 -12.48 2.29
C ALA A 6 -15.03 -11.12 2.81
N THR A 7 -15.16 -11.02 4.13
CA THR A 7 -15.23 -9.76 4.84
C THR A 7 -13.99 -8.98 4.43
N VAL A 8 -14.17 -8.07 3.47
CA VAL A 8 -13.21 -7.02 3.19
C VAL A 8 -13.05 -6.29 4.50
N ALA A 9 -11.90 -6.49 5.14
CA ALA A 9 -11.52 -5.79 6.33
C ALA A 9 -11.52 -4.29 5.98
N SER A 10 -12.61 -3.60 6.34
CA SER A 10 -12.61 -2.16 6.54
C SER A 10 -11.74 -1.87 7.76
N CYS A 11 -10.43 -2.05 7.62
CA CYS A 11 -9.47 -1.55 8.60
C CYS A 11 -9.16 -0.10 8.20
N GLY A 12 -9.31 0.82 9.14
CA GLY A 12 -8.86 2.22 9.04
C GLY A 12 -7.33 2.31 9.09
N CYS A 13 -6.66 1.64 8.15
CA CYS A 13 -5.22 1.72 7.95
C CYS A 13 -4.92 2.86 6.97
N SER A 14 -4.05 3.80 7.36
CA SER A 14 -3.64 4.93 6.52
C SER A 14 -3.18 4.46 5.14
N ILE A 15 -2.41 3.36 5.07
CA ILE A 15 -1.97 2.79 3.78
C ILE A 15 -3.13 2.24 2.92
N CYS A 16 -4.17 1.68 3.53
CA CYS A 16 -5.31 1.15 2.78
C CYS A 16 -6.18 2.29 2.24
N GLU A 17 -6.29 3.38 3.00
CA GLU A 17 -6.96 4.60 2.60
C GLU A 17 -6.25 5.24 1.41
N VAL A 18 -4.91 5.34 1.43
CA VAL A 18 -4.13 5.86 0.29
C VAL A 18 -4.44 5.11 -1.00
N PHE A 19 -4.43 3.78 -0.98
CA PHE A 19 -4.72 2.97 -2.16
C PHE A 19 -6.20 3.01 -2.58
N SER A 20 -7.10 3.45 -1.70
CA SER A 20 -8.54 3.54 -2.00
C SER A 20 -8.95 4.94 -2.44
N ASN A 21 -8.26 5.97 -1.95
CA ASN A 21 -8.51 7.38 -2.24
C ASN A 21 -7.62 7.94 -3.34
N THR A 22 -6.65 7.16 -3.84
CA THR A 22 -5.82 7.63 -4.93
C THR A 22 -6.65 7.87 -6.18
N SER A 23 -6.36 8.97 -6.88
CA SER A 23 -7.00 9.31 -8.16
C SER A 23 -6.49 8.44 -9.32
N ASP A 24 -5.44 7.65 -9.10
CA ASP A 24 -4.82 6.81 -10.11
C ASP A 24 -5.61 5.52 -10.38
N ASP A 25 -5.64 5.09 -11.65
CA ASP A 25 -6.28 3.83 -12.02
C ASP A 25 -5.33 2.64 -11.76
N LEU A 26 -5.42 2.06 -10.57
CA LEU A 26 -4.63 0.88 -10.18
C LEU A 26 -5.00 -0.39 -10.97
N SER A 27 -6.15 -0.40 -11.65
CA SER A 27 -6.63 -1.56 -12.39
C SER A 27 -5.85 -1.80 -13.68
N THR A 28 -5.41 -0.70 -14.31
CA THR A 28 -4.59 -0.67 -15.54
C THR A 28 -3.09 -0.67 -15.28
N ALA A 29 -2.68 -0.49 -14.02
CA ALA A 29 -1.28 -0.47 -13.61
C ALA A 29 -0.55 -1.80 -13.95
N PRO A 30 0.55 -1.76 -14.74
CA PRO A 30 1.37 -2.93 -15.06
C PRO A 30 1.84 -3.69 -13.82
N HIS A 31 2.15 -2.96 -12.75
CA HIS A 31 2.64 -3.49 -11.49
C HIS A 31 1.57 -3.54 -10.40
N ARG A 32 0.27 -3.65 -10.75
CA ARG A 32 -0.82 -3.78 -9.76
C ARG A 32 -0.62 -4.92 -8.75
N LYS A 33 -0.05 -6.05 -9.19
CA LYS A 33 0.19 -7.23 -8.33
C LYS A 33 1.24 -6.93 -7.24
N PRO A 34 2.46 -6.46 -7.58
CA PRO A 34 3.43 -6.09 -6.56
C PRO A 34 3.01 -4.84 -5.75
N LEU A 35 2.21 -3.92 -6.31
CA LEU A 35 1.59 -2.83 -5.55
C LEU A 35 0.63 -3.36 -4.46
N ASP A 36 -0.28 -4.28 -4.79
CA ASP A 36 -1.17 -4.93 -3.82
C ASP A 36 -0.39 -5.73 -2.76
N ALA A 37 0.70 -6.38 -3.17
CA ALA A 37 1.57 -7.12 -2.26
C ALA A 37 2.25 -6.20 -1.24
N GLY A 38 2.78 -5.04 -1.67
CA GLY A 38 3.37 -4.06 -0.76
C GLY A 38 2.32 -3.43 0.17
N ARG A 39 1.14 -3.09 -0.35
CA ARG A 39 0.00 -2.64 0.47
C ARG A 39 -0.35 -3.65 1.57
N ARG A 40 -0.42 -4.94 1.23
CA ARG A 40 -0.70 -6.01 2.21
C ARG A 40 0.42 -6.15 3.25
N MET A 41 1.69 -6.00 2.86
CA MET A 41 2.81 -6.04 3.81
C MET A 41 2.69 -4.92 4.85
N LEU A 42 2.50 -3.67 4.41
CA LEU A 42 2.32 -2.53 5.30
C LEU A 42 1.05 -2.66 6.15
N HIS A 43 -0.06 -3.13 5.56
CA HIS A 43 -1.28 -3.39 6.32
C HIS A 43 -1.04 -4.41 7.43
N ASN A 44 -0.37 -5.53 7.14
CA ASN A 44 -0.06 -6.54 8.16
C ASN A 44 0.92 -6.01 9.22
N LEU A 45 1.85 -5.14 8.84
CA LEU A 45 2.78 -4.48 9.76
C LEU A 45 2.00 -3.62 10.77
N TYR A 46 1.11 -2.76 10.30
CA TYR A 46 0.32 -1.88 11.17
C TYR A 46 -0.79 -2.61 11.94
N ASP A 47 -1.42 -3.63 11.36
CA ASP A 47 -2.58 -4.34 11.94
C ASP A 47 -2.15 -5.41 12.95
N ASN A 48 -1.13 -6.22 12.59
CA ASN A 48 -0.69 -7.35 13.41
C ASN A 48 0.56 -7.05 14.24
N GLY A 49 1.12 -5.83 14.12
CA GLY A 49 2.37 -5.49 14.78
C GLY A 49 3.48 -6.47 14.43
N LEU A 50 3.56 -6.90 13.16
CA LEU A 50 4.69 -7.70 12.70
C LEU A 50 5.95 -6.94 13.08
N ASN A 51 6.87 -7.59 13.81
CA ASN A 51 8.19 -7.07 14.16
C ASN A 51 9.06 -6.97 12.89
N LEU A 52 8.64 -6.15 11.94
CA LEU A 52 9.49 -5.63 10.89
C LEU A 52 10.17 -4.40 11.45
N THR A 53 11.45 -4.25 11.12
CA THR A 53 12.20 -3.05 11.51
C THR A 53 11.74 -1.88 10.65
N GLU A 54 11.96 -0.67 11.15
CA GLU A 54 11.75 0.57 10.39
C GLU A 54 12.46 0.52 9.02
N GLU A 55 13.64 -0.11 8.94
CA GLU A 55 14.34 -0.36 7.67
C GLU A 55 13.55 -1.21 6.67
N ASP A 56 12.84 -2.23 7.14
CA ASP A 56 12.04 -3.09 6.26
C ASP A 56 10.74 -2.41 5.84
N GLU A 57 10.14 -1.61 6.72
CA GLU A 57 9.03 -0.72 6.38
C GLU A 57 9.44 0.28 5.29
N ASN A 58 10.59 0.94 5.46
CA ASN A 58 11.14 1.91 4.52
C ASN A 58 11.39 1.27 3.14
N LYS A 59 11.98 0.08 3.09
CA LYS A 59 12.17 -0.65 1.82
C LYS A 59 10.84 -0.95 1.11
N VAL A 60 9.77 -1.22 1.86
CA VAL A 60 8.45 -1.45 1.27
C VAL A 60 7.89 -0.15 0.70
N TYR A 61 8.02 0.98 1.41
CA TYR A 61 7.64 2.29 0.89
C TYR A 61 8.44 2.68 -0.36
N GLU A 62 9.76 2.61 -0.32
CA GLU A 62 10.64 2.92 -1.47
C GLU A 62 10.28 2.08 -2.71
N LYS A 63 9.98 0.79 -2.49
CA LYS A 63 9.54 -0.12 -3.55
C LYS A 63 8.18 0.29 -4.12
N LEU A 64 7.21 0.64 -3.28
CA LEU A 64 5.89 1.08 -3.71
C LEU A 64 5.98 2.40 -4.49
N ILE A 65 6.76 3.37 -4.00
CA ILE A 65 7.04 4.65 -4.67
C ILE A 65 7.67 4.40 -6.05
N SER A 66 8.67 3.53 -6.12
CA SER A 66 9.33 3.17 -7.39
C SER A 66 8.39 2.50 -8.40
N LEU A 67 7.45 1.67 -7.92
CA LEU A 67 6.46 1.02 -8.79
C LEU A 67 5.40 2.02 -9.26
N ALA A 68 4.92 2.88 -8.36
CA ALA A 68 4.00 3.95 -8.67
C ALA A 68 4.60 4.90 -9.73
N GLU A 69 5.87 5.27 -9.59
CA GLU A 69 6.59 6.08 -10.58
C GLU A 69 6.66 5.39 -11.95
N LYS A 70 7.01 4.09 -11.98
CA LYS A 70 7.10 3.31 -13.23
C LYS A 70 5.76 3.14 -13.93
N ASP A 71 4.68 3.05 -13.15
CA ASP A 71 3.32 2.90 -13.65
C ASP A 71 2.66 4.24 -13.98
N GLY A 72 3.32 5.37 -13.71
CA GLY A 72 2.77 6.71 -13.91
C GLY A 72 1.67 7.08 -12.91
N LEU A 73 1.61 6.39 -11.77
CA LEU A 73 0.64 6.60 -10.69
C LEU A 73 1.14 7.74 -9.79
N GLN A 74 0.94 8.99 -10.25
CA GLN A 74 1.52 10.16 -9.60
C GLN A 74 0.89 10.46 -8.24
N ASP A 75 -0.41 10.30 -8.12
CA ASP A 75 -1.16 10.59 -6.90
C ASP A 75 -0.84 9.55 -5.81
N LEU A 76 -0.77 8.27 -6.18
CA LEU A 76 -0.29 7.20 -5.31
C LEU A 76 1.16 7.45 -4.87
N LYS A 77 2.04 7.83 -5.81
CA LYS A 77 3.45 8.13 -5.52
C LYS A 77 3.55 9.26 -4.48
N GLN A 78 2.92 10.40 -4.73
CA GLN A 78 3.00 11.57 -3.84
C GLN A 78 2.47 11.26 -2.45
N THR A 79 1.39 10.50 -2.36
CA THR A 79 0.80 10.16 -1.07
C THR A 79 1.68 9.17 -0.29
N LEU A 80 2.32 8.22 -0.98
CA LEU A 80 3.31 7.32 -0.38
C LEU A 80 4.58 8.06 0.08
N GLU A 81 5.09 9.00 -0.73
CA GLU A 81 6.21 9.87 -0.35
C GLU A 81 5.87 10.70 0.89
N HIS A 82 4.66 11.27 0.95
CA HIS A 82 4.23 12.06 2.11
C HIS A 82 4.13 11.22 3.38
N LEU A 83 3.64 9.98 3.28
CA LEU A 83 3.60 9.06 4.42
C LEU A 83 5.01 8.66 4.87
N TYR A 84 5.91 8.42 3.92
CA TYR A 84 7.31 8.11 4.19
C TYR A 84 8.03 9.25 4.90
N GLU A 85 7.87 10.48 4.42
CA GLU A 85 8.48 11.69 5.02
C GLU A 85 7.83 12.07 6.36
N SER A 86 6.56 11.75 6.59
CA SER A 86 5.87 12.04 7.86
C SER A 86 6.23 11.06 8.98
N CYS A 87 7.00 10.02 8.70
CA CYS A 87 7.43 9.01 9.68
C CYS A 87 8.82 9.28 10.28
N ASP A 88 9.56 10.27 9.76
CA ASP A 88 10.88 10.74 10.24
C ASP A 88 10.77 11.84 11.32
#